data_AF-A0AAE3QPW9-F1
#
_entry.id   AF-A0AAE3QPW9-F1
#
_cell.length_a   1.000
_cell.length_b   1.000
_cell.length_c   1.000
_cell.angle_alpha   90.00
_cell.angle_beta   90.00
_cell.angle_gamma   90.00
#
_symmetry.space_group_name_H-M   'P 1'
#
loop_
_entity.id
_entity.type
_entity.pdbx_description
1 polymer ?
#
loop_
_entity_poly.entity_id
_entity_poly.type
_entity_poly.pdbx_seq_one_letter_code
_entity_poly.pdbx_strand_id
1 'polypeptide(L)'
;MKQHYFYLFFFILLGLLPEVKAQSMQFTGSNPMLISISDGKKNYLFTAPEIKGRYNNRLKRFEFVLMVANISPKPNSSLLVSLFNFIFHPDQSEEVRMFAYLPSETRGFEGFVNPRTLLLTGQIEIAGKSYQLPITMNLKYTSGILYYGLQGLIASDFGIIASTGEEKEIHPREIQFVIPESPMGIYMED
;
A
#
# COMPACT_ATOMS: atom_id res chain seq x y z
N MET A 1 30.31 -17.40 -53.76
CA MET A 1 28.84 -17.37 -53.59
C MET A 1 28.43 -18.20 -52.37
N LYS A 2 28.54 -17.68 -51.14
CA LYS A 2 28.00 -18.31 -49.91
C LYS A 2 27.78 -17.24 -48.85
N GLN A 3 26.64 -16.53 -48.90
CA GLN A 3 26.34 -15.49 -47.89
C GLN A 3 24.84 -15.18 -47.73
N HIS A 4 23.94 -16.15 -47.94
CA HIS A 4 22.48 -15.91 -47.85
C HIS A 4 21.70 -16.81 -46.89
N TYR A 5 22.34 -17.69 -46.12
CA TYR A 5 21.62 -18.60 -45.21
C TYR A 5 21.55 -18.16 -43.74
N PHE A 6 22.21 -17.05 -43.35
CA PHE A 6 22.29 -16.66 -41.93
C PHE A 6 21.10 -15.81 -41.45
N TYR A 7 20.37 -15.16 -42.36
CA TYR A 7 19.25 -14.28 -41.99
C TYR A 7 17.92 -15.02 -41.77
N LEU A 8 17.78 -16.27 -42.25
CA LEU A 8 16.50 -16.99 -42.14
C LEU A 8 16.28 -17.59 -40.73
N PHE A 9 17.35 -17.90 -39.99
CA PHE A 9 17.24 -18.44 -38.64
C PHE A 9 16.84 -17.40 -37.58
N PHE A 10 17.12 -16.12 -37.82
CA PHE A 10 16.84 -15.05 -36.86
C PHE A 10 15.35 -14.66 -36.81
N PHE A 11 14.62 -14.83 -37.92
CA PHE A 11 13.18 -14.55 -37.96
C PHE A 11 12.31 -15.65 -37.33
N ILE A 12 12.80 -16.90 -37.27
CA ILE A 12 12.06 -18.00 -36.65
C ILE A 12 12.13 -17.92 -35.11
N LEU A 13 13.18 -17.33 -34.53
CA LEU A 13 13.31 -17.19 -33.08
C LEU A 13 12.43 -16.08 -32.47
N LEU A 14 12.01 -15.09 -33.27
CA LEU A 14 11.14 -13.98 -32.84
C LEU A 14 9.64 -14.36 -32.79
N GLY A 15 9.25 -15.47 -33.43
CA GLY A 15 7.86 -15.93 -33.51
C GLY A 15 7.36 -16.75 -32.31
N LEU A 16 8.21 -16.97 -31.31
CA LEU A 16 7.91 -17.78 -30.11
C LEU A 16 8.15 -17.01 -28.81
N LEU A 17 7.97 -15.68 -28.81
CA LEU A 17 7.77 -15.01 -27.54
C LEU A 17 6.36 -15.42 -27.06
N PRO A 18 6.23 -16.21 -25.99
CA PRO A 18 4.92 -16.53 -25.45
C PRO A 18 4.21 -15.21 -25.20
N GLU A 19 2.93 -15.12 -25.57
CA GLU A 19 2.07 -14.01 -25.18
C GLU A 19 2.18 -13.90 -23.66
N VAL A 20 2.96 -12.92 -23.19
CA VAL A 20 3.00 -12.56 -21.79
C VAL A 20 1.63 -11.95 -21.57
N LYS A 21 0.67 -12.76 -21.14
CA LYS A 21 -0.66 -12.29 -20.74
C LYS A 21 -0.41 -11.11 -19.80
N ALA A 22 -0.77 -9.92 -20.27
CA ALA A 22 -0.51 -8.70 -19.55
C ALA A 22 -1.29 -8.78 -18.23
N GLN A 23 -0.56 -8.75 -17.13
CA GLN A 23 -1.13 -8.78 -15.79
C GLN A 23 -2.18 -7.68 -15.66
N SER A 24 -3.31 -7.96 -15.03
CA SER A 24 -4.27 -6.91 -14.70
C SER A 24 -3.58 -5.88 -13.80
N MET A 25 -3.19 -4.75 -14.39
CA MET A 25 -2.60 -3.63 -13.66
C MET A 25 -3.66 -2.85 -12.86
N GLN A 26 -4.93 -3.25 -12.93
CA GLN A 26 -6.04 -2.49 -12.41
C GLN A 26 -6.19 -2.66 -10.88
N PHE A 27 -6.45 -1.55 -10.20
CA PHE A 27 -6.87 -1.54 -8.80
C PHE A 27 -8.39 -1.74 -8.72
N THR A 28 -8.82 -2.60 -7.80
CA THR A 28 -10.22 -3.05 -7.67
C THR A 28 -10.85 -2.71 -6.33
N GLY A 29 -10.06 -2.23 -5.37
CA GLY A 29 -10.51 -1.59 -4.14
C GLY A 29 -10.24 -0.10 -4.18
N SER A 30 -11.16 0.69 -3.61
CA SER A 30 -11.01 2.14 -3.42
C SER A 30 -11.74 2.50 -2.13
N ASN A 31 -10.99 2.90 -1.09
CA ASN A 31 -11.49 3.01 0.27
C ASN A 31 -10.95 4.25 0.98
N PRO A 32 -11.67 4.79 1.97
CA PRO A 32 -11.10 5.82 2.83
C PRO A 32 -9.99 5.24 3.71
N MET A 33 -9.12 6.10 4.20
CA MET A 33 -8.04 5.75 5.11
C MET A 33 -7.92 6.78 6.22
N LEU A 34 -7.72 6.30 7.44
CA LEU A 34 -7.35 7.11 8.59
C LEU A 34 -5.86 6.93 8.86
N ILE A 35 -5.17 8.02 9.11
CA ILE A 35 -3.76 8.02 9.47
C ILE A 35 -3.62 8.78 10.79
N SER A 36 -3.02 8.15 11.78
CA SER A 36 -2.70 8.79 13.05
C SER A 36 -1.19 8.81 13.24
N ILE A 37 -0.66 9.99 13.56
CA ILE A 37 0.75 10.16 13.90
C ILE A 37 0.81 10.50 15.38
N SER A 38 1.62 9.79 16.16
CA SER A 38 1.79 10.03 17.59
C SER A 38 3.22 10.46 17.91
N ASP A 39 3.35 11.42 18.83
CA ASP A 39 4.62 11.77 19.47
C ASP A 39 4.78 11.12 20.87
N GLY A 40 3.85 10.23 21.24
CA GLY A 40 3.76 9.59 22.55
C GLY A 40 3.00 10.41 23.60
N LYS A 41 2.66 11.67 23.32
CA LYS A 41 1.85 12.54 24.21
C LYS A 41 0.53 12.95 23.56
N LYS A 42 0.55 13.20 22.25
CA LYS A 42 -0.56 13.69 21.45
C LYS A 42 -0.66 12.87 20.17
N ASN A 43 -1.89 12.69 19.70
CA ASN A 43 -2.19 12.07 18.42
C ASN A 43 -2.65 13.13 17.43
N TYR A 44 -2.06 13.10 16.25
CA TYR A 44 -2.33 13.96 15.12
C TYR A 44 -3.07 13.14 14.07
N LEU A 45 -4.23 13.62 13.62
CA LEU A 45 -5.11 12.85 12.74
C LEU A 45 -5.11 13.42 11.33
N PHE A 46 -4.99 12.51 10.37
CA PHE A 46 -5.12 12.78 8.94
C PHE A 46 -6.13 11.80 8.35
N THR A 47 -6.80 12.23 7.30
CA THR A 47 -7.74 11.41 6.53
C THR A 47 -7.34 11.44 5.08
N ALA A 48 -7.46 10.31 4.40
CA ALA A 48 -7.47 10.26 2.95
C ALA A 48 -8.81 9.70 2.49
N PRO A 49 -9.53 10.37 1.57
CA PRO A 49 -10.81 9.88 1.07
C PRO A 49 -10.65 8.62 0.20
N GLU A 50 -9.46 8.41 -0.37
CA GLU A 50 -9.18 7.28 -1.25
C GLU A 50 -7.76 6.75 -1.07
N ILE A 51 -7.66 5.45 -0.79
CA ILE A 51 -6.53 4.56 -1.05
C ILE A 51 -6.98 3.47 -2.02
N LYS A 52 -6.20 3.23 -3.07
CA LYS A 52 -6.46 2.20 -4.07
C LYS A 52 -5.85 0.88 -3.61
N GLY A 53 -6.56 -0.22 -3.78
CA GLY A 53 -6.12 -1.56 -3.36
C GLY A 53 -6.27 -2.60 -4.46
N ARG A 54 -5.35 -3.56 -4.48
CA ARG A 54 -5.46 -4.78 -5.30
C ARG A 54 -4.82 -5.97 -4.60
N TYR A 55 -5.20 -7.16 -5.03
CA TYR A 55 -4.44 -8.37 -4.72
C TYR A 55 -3.62 -8.80 -5.93
N ASN A 56 -2.31 -8.94 -5.75
CA ASN A 56 -1.40 -9.44 -6.77
C ASN A 56 -1.24 -10.95 -6.62
N ASN A 57 -1.92 -11.73 -7.46
CA ASN A 57 -1.93 -13.19 -7.38
C ASN A 57 -0.54 -13.80 -7.64
N ARG A 58 0.26 -13.21 -8.53
CA ARG A 58 1.62 -13.70 -8.84
C ARG A 58 2.58 -13.52 -7.68
N LEU A 59 2.50 -12.37 -7.00
CA LEU A 59 3.35 -12.04 -5.86
C LEU A 59 2.73 -12.44 -4.51
N LYS A 60 1.51 -13.00 -4.51
CA LYS A 60 0.75 -13.42 -3.32
C LYS A 60 0.71 -12.34 -2.22
N ARG A 61 0.45 -11.09 -2.62
CA ARG A 61 0.41 -9.95 -1.70
C ARG A 61 -0.70 -8.98 -2.05
N PHE A 62 -1.19 -8.27 -1.05
CA PHE A 62 -1.99 -7.07 -1.26
C PHE A 62 -1.08 -5.89 -1.54
N GLU A 63 -1.50 -5.03 -2.46
CA GLU A 63 -0.81 -3.81 -2.81
C GLU A 63 -1.79 -2.64 -2.68
N PHE A 64 -1.39 -1.62 -1.94
CA PHE A 64 -2.17 -0.41 -1.73
C PHE A 64 -1.36 0.81 -2.15
N VAL A 65 -2.03 1.76 -2.80
CA VAL A 65 -1.43 3.01 -3.27
C VAL A 65 -2.31 4.17 -2.82
N LEU A 66 -1.73 5.04 -2.00
CA LEU A 66 -2.33 6.27 -1.52
C LEU A 66 -1.60 7.44 -2.15
N MET A 67 -2.31 8.29 -2.91
CA MET A 67 -1.72 9.53 -3.41
C MET A 67 -1.49 10.48 -2.23
N VAL A 68 -0.30 11.05 -2.11
CA VAL A 68 0.05 12.01 -1.04
C VAL A 68 -0.88 13.22 -1.08
N ALA A 69 -1.27 13.67 -2.28
CA ALA A 69 -2.24 14.74 -2.48
C ALA A 69 -3.64 14.47 -1.90
N ASN A 70 -4.00 13.20 -1.64
CA ASN A 70 -5.28 12.85 -1.02
C ASN A 70 -5.26 12.95 0.51
N ILE A 71 -4.09 13.10 1.13
CA ILE A 71 -3.96 13.14 2.59
C ILE A 71 -4.27 14.55 3.06
N SER A 72 -5.19 14.67 4.03
CA SER A 72 -5.62 15.96 4.57
C SER A 72 -5.65 15.93 6.10
N PRO A 73 -5.12 16.95 6.78
CA PRO A 73 -5.14 17.03 8.25
C PRO A 73 -6.53 17.30 8.82
N LYS A 74 -6.79 16.83 10.05
CA LYS A 74 -8.03 17.08 10.80
C LYS A 74 -7.72 17.53 12.25
N PRO A 75 -7.96 18.79 12.63
CA PRO A 75 -8.38 19.94 11.81
C PRO A 75 -7.24 20.46 10.92
N ASN A 76 -7.54 21.36 9.98
CA ASN A 76 -6.47 22.02 9.22
C ASN A 76 -5.77 23.06 10.10
N SER A 77 -4.48 22.87 10.38
CA SER A 77 -3.64 23.78 11.19
C SER A 77 -2.22 23.82 10.65
N SER A 78 -1.51 24.92 10.89
CA SER A 78 -0.11 25.11 10.45
C SER A 78 0.81 24.00 10.97
N LEU A 79 0.60 23.56 12.21
CA LEU A 79 1.32 22.46 12.82
C LEU A 79 1.13 21.15 12.04
N LEU A 80 -0.12 20.81 11.74
CA LEU A 80 -0.44 19.56 11.03
C LEU A 80 0.02 19.59 9.57
N VAL A 81 0.01 20.77 8.93
CA VAL A 81 0.61 20.95 7.60
C VAL A 81 2.13 20.75 7.65
N SER A 82 2.80 21.27 8.70
CA SER A 82 4.24 21.06 8.89
C SER A 82 4.57 19.59 9.13
N LEU A 83 3.77 18.90 9.95
CA LEU A 83 3.89 17.46 10.19
C LEU A 83 3.64 16.64 8.91
N PHE A 84 2.63 17.01 8.12
CA PHE A 84 2.36 16.39 6.83
C PHE A 84 3.55 16.52 5.88
N ASN A 85 4.07 17.74 5.70
CA ASN A 85 5.22 17.98 4.82
C ASN A 85 6.47 17.22 5.29
N PHE A 86 6.70 17.16 6.60
CA PHE A 86 7.83 16.45 7.18
C PHE A 86 7.75 14.92 7.06
N ILE A 87 6.56 14.34 7.11
CA ILE A 87 6.40 12.88 7.07
C ILE A 87 6.28 12.37 5.64
N PHE A 88 5.46 13.03 4.81
CA PHE A 88 5.11 12.53 3.49
C PHE A 88 5.95 13.12 2.36
N HIS A 89 6.67 14.24 2.59
CA HIS A 89 7.52 14.91 1.61
C HIS A 89 6.84 15.03 0.22
N PRO A 90 5.73 15.76 0.10
CA PRO A 90 4.94 15.82 -1.14
C PRO A 90 5.74 16.29 -2.37
N ASP A 91 6.83 17.04 -2.17
CA ASP A 91 7.73 17.48 -3.24
C ASP A 91 8.69 16.38 -3.75
N GLN A 92 8.84 15.28 -3.02
CA GLN A 92 9.75 14.18 -3.34
C GLN A 92 9.03 12.90 -3.76
N SER A 93 7.78 12.73 -3.36
CA SER A 93 7.02 11.51 -3.62
C SER A 93 5.54 11.83 -3.77
N GLU A 94 4.94 11.31 -4.85
CA GLU A 94 3.51 11.49 -5.13
C GLU A 94 2.62 10.47 -4.42
N GLU A 95 3.20 9.37 -3.92
CA GLU A 95 2.46 8.21 -3.44
C GLU A 95 3.10 7.56 -2.20
N VAL A 96 2.24 7.04 -1.34
CA VAL A 96 2.58 6.08 -0.28
C VAL A 96 2.15 4.70 -0.76
N ARG A 97 3.09 3.75 -0.76
CA ARG A 97 2.83 2.36 -1.18
C ARG A 97 2.85 1.44 0.03
N MET A 98 1.85 0.58 0.16
CA MET A 98 1.81 -0.43 1.22
C MET A 98 1.63 -1.82 0.63
N PHE A 99 2.38 -2.79 1.15
CA PHE A 99 2.31 -4.19 0.79
C PHE A 99 1.99 -5.02 2.03
N ALA A 100 1.04 -5.96 1.92
CA ALA A 100 0.76 -6.96 2.95
C ALA A 100 0.93 -8.35 2.36
N TYR A 101 1.80 -9.16 2.94
CA TYR A 101 2.21 -10.45 2.39
C TYR A 101 1.38 -11.57 3.01
N LEU A 102 0.70 -12.37 2.17
CA LEU A 102 0.01 -13.56 2.64
C LEU A 102 1.03 -14.67 2.96
N PRO A 103 0.79 -15.50 3.98
CA PRO A 103 1.60 -16.69 4.21
C PRO A 103 1.55 -17.63 3.00
N SER A 104 2.67 -18.28 2.71
CA SER A 104 2.84 -19.17 1.54
C SER A 104 1.83 -20.32 1.47
N GLU A 105 1.33 -20.75 2.62
CA GLU A 105 0.38 -21.83 2.81
C GLU A 105 -1.08 -21.41 2.59
N THR A 106 -1.35 -20.12 2.32
CA THR A 106 -2.70 -19.61 2.05
C THR A 106 -3.23 -20.14 0.72
N ARG A 107 -4.03 -21.21 0.77
CA ARG A 107 -4.68 -21.83 -0.40
C ARG A 107 -5.90 -21.02 -0.85
N GLY A 108 -5.66 -19.87 -1.47
CA GLY A 108 -6.68 -19.04 -2.10
C GLY A 108 -7.67 -18.39 -1.13
N PHE A 109 -8.67 -17.70 -1.68
CA PHE A 109 -9.61 -16.91 -0.88
C PHE A 109 -10.81 -17.70 -0.36
N GLU A 110 -11.03 -18.91 -0.85
CA GLU A 110 -12.11 -19.81 -0.41
C GLU A 110 -12.01 -20.12 1.10
N GLY A 111 -10.81 -20.08 1.67
CA GLY A 111 -10.59 -20.24 3.12
C GLY A 111 -11.19 -19.12 3.98
N PHE A 112 -11.64 -18.02 3.38
CA PHE A 112 -12.20 -16.84 4.06
C PHE A 112 -13.72 -16.69 3.89
N VAL A 113 -14.46 -17.75 3.57
CA VAL A 113 -15.94 -17.68 3.56
C VAL A 113 -16.49 -17.19 4.91
N ASN A 114 -15.86 -17.63 6.00
CA ASN A 114 -16.06 -17.07 7.32
C ASN A 114 -15.01 -15.97 7.58
N PRO A 115 -15.39 -14.83 8.20
CA PRO A 115 -14.46 -13.77 8.55
C PRO A 115 -13.26 -14.29 9.33
N ARG A 116 -12.05 -13.88 8.95
CA ARG A 116 -10.82 -14.18 9.68
C ARG A 116 -9.96 -12.94 9.84
N THR A 117 -9.32 -12.83 11.00
CA THR A 117 -8.26 -11.87 11.25
C THR A 117 -6.92 -12.55 11.06
N LEU A 118 -6.08 -11.98 10.20
CA LEU A 118 -4.71 -12.41 9.98
C LEU A 118 -3.74 -11.39 10.56
N LEU A 119 -2.63 -11.89 11.11
CA LEU A 119 -1.46 -11.09 11.44
C LEU A 119 -0.42 -11.33 10.34
N LEU A 120 -0.15 -10.30 9.57
CA LEU A 120 0.69 -10.34 8.38
C LEU A 120 1.94 -9.49 8.61
N THR A 121 3.02 -9.87 7.95
CA THR A 121 4.13 -8.95 7.72
C THR A 121 3.76 -8.02 6.58
N GLY A 122 4.07 -6.75 6.74
CA GLY A 122 3.89 -5.74 5.71
C GLY A 122 5.11 -4.86 5.53
N GLN A 123 5.08 -4.12 4.45
CA GLN A 123 6.06 -3.10 4.12
C GLN A 123 5.31 -1.86 3.65
N ILE A 124 5.76 -0.68 4.07
CA ILE A 124 5.23 0.59 3.60
C ILE A 124 6.36 1.50 3.16
N GLU A 125 6.15 2.21 2.06
CA GLU A 125 7.08 3.16 1.47
C GLU A 125 6.49 4.56 1.58
N ILE A 126 7.20 5.45 2.27
CA ILE A 126 6.82 6.84 2.51
C ILE A 126 8.03 7.71 2.19
N ALA A 127 7.88 8.69 1.31
CA ALA A 127 8.96 9.61 0.94
C ALA A 127 10.27 8.88 0.51
N GLY A 128 10.14 7.77 -0.22
CA GLY A 128 11.26 6.94 -0.66
C GLY A 128 11.93 6.09 0.43
N LYS A 129 11.50 6.19 1.70
CA LYS A 129 11.95 5.33 2.79
C LYS A 129 11.03 4.14 2.93
N SER A 130 11.60 2.97 3.22
CA SER A 130 10.83 1.75 3.42
C SER A 130 10.85 1.30 4.89
N TYR A 131 9.68 0.96 5.42
CA TYR A 131 9.48 0.51 6.78
C TYR A 131 8.80 -0.86 6.77
N GLN A 132 9.30 -1.79 7.57
CA GLN A 132 8.61 -3.05 7.87
C GLN A 132 7.62 -2.80 9.00
N LEU A 133 6.42 -3.35 8.90
CA LEU A 133 5.37 -3.17 9.90
C LEU A 133 4.53 -4.44 10.07
N PRO A 134 4.07 -4.74 11.30
CA PRO A 134 3.00 -5.70 11.49
C PRO A 134 1.70 -5.12 10.92
N ILE A 135 0.94 -5.97 10.22
CA ILE A 135 -0.38 -5.64 9.67
C ILE A 135 -1.40 -6.61 10.24
N THR A 136 -2.46 -6.07 10.84
CA THR A 136 -3.67 -6.82 11.16
C THR A 136 -4.65 -6.66 10.01
N MET A 137 -5.05 -7.76 9.40
CA MET A 137 -5.96 -7.76 8.25
C MET A 137 -7.19 -8.63 8.51
N ASN A 138 -8.37 -8.04 8.43
CA ASN A 138 -9.64 -8.76 8.48
C ASN A 138 -10.04 -9.11 7.05
N LEU A 139 -10.37 -10.37 6.79
CA LEU A 139 -10.74 -10.86 5.46
C LEU A 139 -12.04 -11.66 5.53
N LYS A 140 -12.91 -11.43 4.54
CA LYS A 140 -14.12 -12.22 4.30
C LYS A 140 -14.35 -12.32 2.80
N TYR A 141 -14.52 -13.51 2.26
CA TYR A 141 -14.76 -13.74 0.83
C TYR A 141 -16.17 -14.28 0.62
N THR A 142 -16.99 -13.59 -0.15
CA THR A 142 -18.35 -14.02 -0.47
C THR A 142 -18.75 -13.55 -1.85
N SER A 143 -19.44 -14.40 -2.60
CA SER A 143 -20.03 -14.05 -3.91
C SER A 143 -19.03 -13.44 -4.90
N GLY A 144 -17.78 -13.92 -4.91
CA GLY A 144 -16.74 -13.39 -5.80
C GLY A 144 -16.04 -12.11 -5.33
N ILE A 145 -16.46 -11.54 -4.19
CA ILE A 145 -15.94 -10.29 -3.64
C ILE A 145 -15.15 -10.57 -2.37
N LEU A 146 -13.97 -9.97 -2.25
CA LEU A 146 -13.19 -9.98 -1.02
C LEU A 146 -13.47 -8.69 -0.23
N TYR A 147 -14.02 -8.84 0.96
CA TYR A 147 -14.10 -7.77 1.94
C TYR A 147 -12.82 -7.80 2.78
N TYR A 148 -12.21 -6.65 2.94
CA TYR A 148 -10.98 -6.51 3.71
C TYR A 148 -11.01 -5.26 4.57
N GLY A 149 -10.46 -5.35 5.79
CA GLY A 149 -10.08 -4.22 6.62
C GLY A 149 -8.62 -4.36 7.03
N LEU A 150 -7.92 -3.26 7.22
CA LEU A 150 -6.48 -3.27 7.48
C LEU A 150 -6.10 -2.27 8.56
N GLN A 151 -5.20 -2.68 9.46
CA GLN A 151 -4.53 -1.81 10.39
C GLN A 151 -3.03 -2.11 10.39
N GLY A 152 -2.20 -1.07 10.32
CA GLY A 152 -0.74 -1.17 10.40
C GLY A 152 -0.15 -0.10 11.30
N LEU A 153 1.00 -0.40 11.92
CA LEU A 153 1.71 0.53 12.81
C LEU A 153 3.21 0.53 12.48
N ILE A 154 3.74 1.69 12.11
CA ILE A 154 5.18 1.93 12.07
C ILE A 154 5.57 2.52 13.42
N ALA A 155 6.54 1.90 14.10
CA ALA A 155 7.22 2.48 15.26
C ALA A 155 8.67 2.79 14.86
N SER A 156 9.01 4.07 14.74
CA SER A 156 10.32 4.54 14.31
C SER A 156 10.59 5.93 14.87
N ASP A 157 11.85 6.30 15.05
CA ASP A 157 12.21 7.70 15.24
C ASP A 157 12.21 8.40 13.87
N PHE A 158 11.25 9.29 13.64
CA PHE A 158 11.16 10.05 12.39
C PHE A 158 11.96 11.35 12.43
N GLY A 159 12.57 11.68 13.58
CA GLY A 159 13.29 12.93 13.80
C GLY A 159 12.44 13.99 14.50
N ILE A 160 12.94 15.23 14.47
CA ILE A 160 12.37 16.35 15.23
C ILE A 160 11.84 17.40 14.25
N ILE A 161 10.62 17.85 14.50
CA ILE A 161 10.01 18.98 13.80
C ILE A 161 10.04 20.18 14.72
N ALA A 162 10.81 21.19 14.33
CA ALA A 162 10.73 22.50 14.96
C ALA A 162 9.37 23.12 14.63
N SER A 163 8.52 23.28 15.65
CA SER A 163 7.28 24.02 15.53
C SER A 163 7.58 25.52 15.59
N THR A 164 7.02 26.29 14.64
CA THR A 164 7.07 27.76 14.72
C THR A 164 5.94 28.22 15.66
N GLY A 165 6.26 28.55 16.91
CA GLY A 165 5.28 29.08 17.88
C GLY A 165 5.55 28.66 19.33
N GLU A 166 4.51 28.71 20.18
CA GLU A 166 4.58 28.30 21.60
C GLU A 166 4.57 26.77 21.81
N GLU A 167 4.22 25.99 20.79
CA GLU A 167 4.24 24.53 20.87
C GLU A 167 5.66 23.99 20.76
N LYS A 168 6.03 23.16 21.75
CA LYS A 168 7.29 22.43 21.84
C LYS A 168 7.50 21.52 20.63
N GLU A 169 8.76 21.30 20.30
CA GLU A 169 9.26 20.33 19.31
C GLU A 169 8.41 19.05 19.26
N ILE A 170 8.00 18.65 18.05
CA ILE A 170 7.29 17.38 17.84
C ILE A 170 8.31 16.32 17.48
N HIS A 171 8.20 15.15 18.13
CA HIS A 171 9.01 13.96 17.85
C HIS A 171 8.07 12.85 17.40
N PRO A 172 7.72 12.74 16.11
CA PRO A 172 6.86 11.67 15.64
C PRO A 172 7.55 10.33 15.90
N ARG A 173 6.84 9.40 16.56
CA ARG A 173 7.35 8.08 16.95
C ARG A 173 6.56 6.94 16.34
N GLU A 174 5.28 7.17 16.12
CA GLU A 174 4.36 6.15 15.64
C GLU A 174 3.52 6.71 14.50
N ILE A 175 3.36 5.92 13.44
CA ILE A 175 2.39 6.20 12.38
C ILE A 175 1.49 4.98 12.24
N GLN A 176 0.22 5.18 12.55
CA GLN A 176 -0.83 4.18 12.40
C GLN A 176 -1.64 4.45 11.14
N PHE A 177 -1.94 3.38 10.43
CA PHE A 177 -2.71 3.34 9.19
C PHE A 177 -3.93 2.46 9.41
N VAL A 178 -5.12 2.96 9.11
CA VAL A 178 -6.37 2.19 9.22
C VAL A 178 -7.19 2.34 7.95
N ILE A 179 -7.48 1.21 7.31
CA ILE A 179 -8.45 1.08 6.22
C ILE A 179 -9.66 0.34 6.82
N PRO A 180 -10.85 0.95 6.90
CA PRO A 180 -12.04 0.28 7.38
C PRO A 180 -12.43 -0.88 6.44
N GLU A 181 -13.27 -1.79 6.92
CA GLU A 181 -13.70 -2.93 6.10
C GLU A 181 -14.40 -2.46 4.83
N SER A 182 -14.01 -3.02 3.68
CA SER A 182 -14.50 -2.60 2.39
C SER A 182 -14.29 -3.65 1.28
N PRO A 183 -15.05 -3.58 0.18
CA PRO A 183 -14.95 -4.57 -0.90
C PRO A 183 -13.73 -4.34 -1.80
N MET A 184 -13.23 -5.44 -2.35
CA MET A 184 -12.21 -5.51 -3.39
C MET A 184 -12.59 -6.63 -4.36
N GLY A 185 -12.61 -6.32 -5.66
CA GLY A 185 -12.70 -7.35 -6.69
C GLY A 185 -11.41 -8.17 -6.77
N ILE A 186 -11.49 -9.49 -6.87
CA ILE A 186 -10.32 -10.35 -7.03
C ILE A 186 -10.34 -10.94 -8.44
N TYR A 187 -9.24 -10.73 -9.17
CA TYR A 187 -8.96 -11.44 -10.41
C TYR A 187 -8.02 -12.60 -10.11
N MET A 188 -8.54 -13.83 -10.20
CA MET A 188 -7.73 -15.02 -10.24
C MET A 188 -7.34 -15.23 -11.71
N GLU A 189 -6.08 -15.01 -12.05
CA GLU A 189 -5.55 -15.42 -13.35
C GLU A 189 -5.42 -16.95 -13.36
N ASP A 190 -6.08 -17.61 -14.32
CA ASP A 190 -5.97 -19.06 -14.62
C ASP A 190 -4.63 -19.43 -15.26
#